data_AF-A0A524FJ87-F1
#
_entry.id   AF-A0A524FJ87-F1
#
_cell.length_a   1.000
_cell.length_b   1.000
_cell.length_c   1.000
_cell.angle_alpha   90.00
_cell.angle_beta   90.00
_cell.angle_gamma   90.00
#
_symmetry.space_group_name_H-M   'P 1'
#
loop_
_entity.id
_entity.type
_entity.pdbx_description
1 polymer ?
#
loop_
_entity_poly.entity_id
_entity_poly.type
_entity_poly.pdbx_seq_one_letter_code
_entity_poly.pdbx_strand_id
1 'polypeptide(L)'
;MDNRKNSEGDILNQAFEFMGKGTELAKVKEYDEALRLYNQAVELLREINWVDQIQTIQKTIDQLEIERIHHNQALEKQKARDEKQRKLKAEQAILEEKQAKEEKERIESERARKIEESEKEKDFKQQIVDMEEYADKMVREYESETKKGNFKLDPPYEKVIRIYLNMRSLLTEKGWKAQIDNVNEQIKFFIDKIEKDKKLREIYSA
;
A
#
# COMPACT_ATOMS: atom_id res chain seq x y z
N MET A 1 5.36 -75.64 -50.83
CA MET A 1 4.66 -75.37 -49.55
C MET A 1 5.45 -74.41 -48.65
N ASP A 2 6.55 -73.78 -49.12
CA ASP A 2 7.45 -73.00 -48.24
C ASP A 2 7.18 -71.49 -48.12
N ASN A 3 6.34 -70.89 -48.98
CA ASN A 3 6.21 -69.43 -49.00
C ASN A 3 5.31 -68.85 -47.86
N ARG A 4 4.46 -69.68 -47.23
CA ARG A 4 3.56 -69.23 -46.14
C ARG A 4 4.25 -69.17 -44.77
N LYS A 5 5.26 -70.02 -44.54
CA LYS A 5 6.01 -70.02 -43.28
C LYS A 5 6.94 -68.81 -43.13
N ASN A 6 7.48 -68.28 -44.24
CA ASN A 6 8.27 -67.05 -44.21
C ASN A 6 7.39 -65.82 -43.90
N SER A 7 6.19 -65.71 -44.47
CA SER A 7 5.30 -64.57 -44.22
C SER A 7 4.74 -64.53 -42.80
N GLU A 8 4.46 -65.68 -42.20
CA GLU A 8 4.01 -65.75 -40.80
C GLU A 8 5.11 -65.29 -39.83
N GLY A 9 6.37 -65.68 -40.07
CA GLY A 9 7.52 -65.25 -39.27
C GLY A 9 7.74 -63.74 -39.28
N ASP A 10 7.56 -63.09 -40.44
CA ASP A 10 7.73 -61.64 -40.57
C ASP A 10 6.61 -60.87 -39.84
N ILE A 11 5.36 -61.32 -39.95
CA ILE A 11 4.20 -60.76 -39.23
C ILE A 11 4.41 -60.85 -37.71
N LEU A 12 4.92 -61.99 -37.24
CA LEU A 12 5.24 -62.23 -35.83
C LEU A 12 6.29 -61.25 -35.30
N ASN A 13 7.40 -61.11 -36.03
CA ASN A 13 8.47 -60.18 -35.66
C ASN A 13 7.94 -58.75 -35.56
N GLN A 14 7.15 -58.32 -36.54
CA GLN A 14 6.58 -56.98 -36.56
C GLN A 14 5.60 -56.75 -35.42
N ALA A 15 4.75 -57.73 -35.08
CA ALA A 15 3.86 -57.64 -33.93
C ALA A 15 4.64 -57.50 -32.61
N PHE A 16 5.71 -58.29 -32.41
CA PHE A 16 6.55 -58.18 -31.22
C PHE A 16 7.32 -56.85 -31.15
N GLU A 17 7.76 -56.29 -32.27
CA GLU A 17 8.34 -54.95 -32.29
C GLU A 17 7.35 -53.88 -31.84
N PHE A 18 6.09 -53.94 -32.31
CA PHE A 18 5.05 -53.02 -31.88
C PHE A 18 4.76 -53.16 -30.39
N MET A 19 4.68 -54.39 -29.86
CA MET A 19 4.53 -54.63 -28.43
C MET A 19 5.71 -54.06 -27.62
N GLY A 20 6.94 -54.24 -28.09
CA GLY A 20 8.14 -53.72 -27.46
C GLY A 20 8.13 -52.19 -27.38
N LYS A 21 7.84 -51.52 -28.51
CA LYS A 21 7.71 -50.06 -28.56
C LYS A 21 6.56 -49.54 -27.69
N GLY A 22 5.40 -50.21 -27.71
CA GLY A 22 4.27 -49.86 -26.86
C GLY A 22 4.61 -49.96 -25.37
N THR A 23 5.38 -50.97 -24.97
CA THR A 23 5.86 -51.13 -23.60
C THR A 23 6.75 -49.96 -23.16
N GLU A 24 7.68 -49.52 -24.01
CA GLU A 24 8.56 -48.39 -23.68
C GLU A 24 7.78 -47.06 -23.56
N LEU A 25 6.80 -46.83 -24.43
CA LEU A 25 5.94 -45.65 -24.38
C LEU A 25 5.05 -45.64 -23.14
N ALA A 26 4.51 -46.80 -22.74
CA ALA A 26 3.74 -46.92 -21.50
C ALA A 26 4.57 -46.54 -20.26
N LYS A 27 5.87 -46.90 -20.21
CA LYS A 27 6.77 -46.52 -19.09
C LYS A 27 6.94 -45.01 -18.95
N VAL A 28 6.94 -44.28 -20.06
CA VAL A 28 7.00 -42.80 -20.06
C VAL A 28 5.62 -42.14 -20.04
N LYS A 29 4.55 -42.93 -19.82
CA LYS A 29 3.15 -42.50 -19.71
C LYS A 29 2.57 -41.91 -20.99
N GLU A 30 3.17 -42.23 -22.13
CA GLU A 30 2.63 -41.95 -23.47
C GLU A 30 1.58 -43.01 -23.82
N TYR A 31 0.50 -43.05 -23.02
CA TYR A 31 -0.48 -44.12 -23.05
C TYR A 31 -1.23 -44.21 -24.38
N ASP A 32 -1.55 -43.08 -25.02
CA ASP A 32 -2.29 -43.09 -26.28
C ASP A 32 -1.48 -43.73 -27.41
N GLU A 33 -0.19 -43.42 -27.50
CA GLU A 33 0.70 -44.01 -28.50
C GLU A 33 1.04 -45.47 -28.16
N ALA A 34 1.20 -45.80 -26.87
CA ALA A 34 1.36 -47.18 -26.42
C ALA A 34 0.16 -48.06 -26.82
N LEU A 35 -1.07 -47.60 -26.53
CA LEU A 35 -2.31 -48.30 -26.89
C LEU A 35 -2.44 -48.45 -28.41
N ARG A 36 -2.05 -47.43 -29.19
CA ARG A 36 -2.04 -47.50 -30.66
C ARG A 36 -1.15 -48.64 -31.16
N LEU A 37 0.06 -48.78 -30.62
CA LEU A 37 1.01 -49.83 -31.00
C LEU A 37 0.54 -51.23 -30.59
N TYR A 38 -0.05 -51.39 -29.39
CA TYR A 38 -0.64 -52.67 -29.00
C TYR A 38 -1.81 -53.08 -29.89
N ASN A 39 -2.68 -52.14 -30.29
CA ASN A 39 -3.74 -52.42 -31.25
C ASN A 39 -3.18 -52.83 -32.63
N GLN A 40 -2.11 -52.19 -33.11
CA GLN A 40 -1.44 -52.61 -34.35
C GLN A 40 -0.86 -54.03 -34.25
N ALA A 41 -0.30 -54.41 -33.10
CA ALA A 41 0.16 -55.77 -32.86
C ALA A 41 -1.01 -56.79 -32.88
N VAL A 42 -2.16 -56.44 -32.28
CA VAL A 42 -3.37 -57.28 -32.30
C VAL A 42 -3.87 -57.51 -33.72
N GLU A 43 -3.91 -56.48 -34.57
CA GLU A 43 -4.33 -56.62 -35.96
C GLU A 43 -3.42 -57.58 -36.75
N LEU A 44 -2.10 -57.46 -36.60
CA LEU A 44 -1.14 -58.39 -37.22
C LEU A 44 -1.31 -59.84 -36.75
N LEU A 45 -1.56 -60.04 -35.45
CA LEU A 45 -1.75 -61.38 -34.90
C LEU A 45 -3.09 -62.01 -35.30
N ARG A 46 -4.10 -61.18 -35.61
CA ARG A 46 -5.38 -61.64 -36.16
C ARG A 46 -5.21 -62.20 -37.57
N GLU A 47 -4.34 -61.61 -38.39
CA GLU A 47 -4.07 -62.09 -39.77
C GLU A 47 -3.56 -63.54 -39.80
N ILE A 48 -2.79 -63.94 -38.79
CA ILE A 48 -2.24 -65.31 -38.64
C ILE A 48 -3.04 -66.18 -37.66
N ASN A 49 -4.20 -65.70 -37.19
CA ASN A 49 -5.09 -66.40 -36.27
C ASN A 49 -4.43 -66.86 -34.95
N TRP A 50 -3.48 -66.07 -34.41
CA TRP A 50 -2.80 -66.41 -33.16
C TRP A 50 -3.57 -65.91 -31.93
N VAL A 51 -4.67 -66.61 -31.63
CA VAL A 51 -5.68 -66.18 -30.64
C VAL A 51 -5.13 -66.03 -29.22
N ASP A 52 -4.22 -66.91 -28.79
CA ASP A 52 -3.69 -66.89 -27.42
C ASP A 52 -2.94 -65.58 -27.09
N GLN A 53 -2.08 -65.11 -28.00
CA GLN A 53 -1.35 -63.86 -27.82
C GLN A 53 -2.25 -62.64 -27.91
N ILE A 54 -3.27 -62.67 -28.78
CA ILE A 54 -4.27 -61.60 -28.86
C ILE A 54 -4.94 -61.41 -27.48
N GLN A 55 -5.32 -62.50 -26.81
CA GLN A 55 -5.92 -62.42 -25.47
C GLN A 55 -4.96 -61.84 -24.43
N THR A 56 -3.67 -62.17 -24.49
CA THR A 56 -2.65 -61.60 -23.61
C THR A 56 -2.51 -60.09 -23.83
N ILE A 57 -2.40 -59.66 -25.09
CA ILE A 57 -2.25 -58.24 -25.42
C ILE A 57 -3.51 -57.45 -25.08
N GLN A 58 -4.70 -58.04 -25.27
CA GLN A 58 -5.95 -57.38 -24.91
C GLN A 58 -6.01 -57.07 -23.40
N LYS A 59 -5.55 -57.98 -22.54
CA LYS A 59 -5.45 -57.69 -21.09
C LYS A 59 -4.48 -56.54 -20.80
N THR A 60 -3.38 -56.44 -21.55
CA THR A 60 -2.45 -55.31 -21.43
C THR A 60 -3.08 -54.00 -21.88
N ILE A 61 -3.84 -54.01 -22.98
CA ILE A 61 -4.60 -52.85 -23.47
C ILE A 61 -5.58 -52.39 -22.39
N ASP A 62 -6.40 -53.30 -21.84
CA ASP A 62 -7.38 -52.97 -20.82
C ASP A 62 -6.72 -52.36 -19.57
N GLN A 63 -5.59 -52.91 -19.14
CA GLN A 63 -4.81 -52.38 -18.02
C GLN A 63 -4.27 -50.97 -18.31
N LEU A 64 -3.72 -50.76 -19.50
CA LEU A 64 -3.18 -49.46 -19.91
C LEU A 64 -4.27 -48.39 -20.06
N GLU A 65 -5.48 -48.77 -20.48
CA GLU A 65 -6.61 -47.85 -20.52
C GLU A 65 -7.01 -47.37 -19.13
N ILE A 66 -7.07 -48.28 -18.15
CA ILE A 66 -7.34 -47.94 -16.75
C ILE A 66 -6.26 -46.99 -16.21
N GLU A 67 -4.98 -47.29 -16.46
CA GLU A 67 -3.87 -46.45 -16.03
C GLU A 67 -3.92 -45.06 -16.68
N ARG A 68 -4.21 -44.97 -17.99
CA ARG A 68 -4.39 -43.71 -18.71
C ARG A 68 -5.50 -42.87 -18.08
N ILE A 69 -6.65 -43.47 -17.81
CA ILE A 69 -7.80 -42.76 -17.21
C ILE A 69 -7.41 -42.20 -15.84
N HIS A 70 -6.80 -43.02 -14.98
CA HIS A 70 -6.35 -42.57 -13.65
C HIS A 70 -5.29 -41.47 -13.75
N HIS A 71 -4.33 -41.60 -14.66
CA HIS A 71 -3.29 -40.60 -14.88
C HIS A 71 -3.87 -39.26 -15.34
N ASN A 72 -4.75 -39.29 -16.34
CA ASN A 72 -5.40 -38.09 -16.87
C ASN A 72 -6.29 -37.42 -15.82
N GLN A 73 -7.05 -38.20 -15.04
CA GLN A 73 -7.82 -37.64 -13.92
C GLN A 73 -6.95 -36.99 -12.86
N ALA A 74 -5.78 -37.57 -12.57
CA ALA A 74 -4.82 -36.98 -11.63
C ALA A 74 -4.24 -35.67 -12.17
N LEU A 75 -3.87 -35.63 -13.46
CA LEU A 75 -3.38 -34.42 -14.13
C LEU A 75 -4.42 -33.30 -14.12
N GLU A 76 -5.68 -33.60 -14.45
CA GLU A 76 -6.75 -32.60 -14.45
C GLU A 76 -7.03 -32.06 -13.05
N LYS A 77 -7.05 -32.94 -12.03
CA LYS A 77 -7.16 -32.50 -10.62
C LYS A 77 -5.98 -31.60 -10.22
N GLN A 78 -4.77 -31.91 -10.66
CA GLN A 78 -3.59 -31.11 -10.37
C GLN A 78 -3.67 -29.73 -11.04
N LYS A 79 -4.00 -29.68 -12.34
CA LYS A 79 -4.20 -28.42 -13.07
C LYS A 79 -5.26 -27.53 -12.41
N ALA A 80 -6.40 -28.11 -12.02
CA ALA A 80 -7.48 -27.38 -11.34
C ALA A 80 -7.04 -26.82 -9.97
N ARG A 81 -6.24 -27.59 -9.21
CA ARG A 81 -5.64 -27.13 -7.94
C ARG A 81 -4.66 -25.98 -8.17
N ASP A 82 -3.79 -26.11 -9.16
CA ASP A 82 -2.79 -25.09 -9.48
C ASP A 82 -3.45 -23.80 -9.98
N GLU A 83 -4.48 -23.89 -10.82
CA GLU A 83 -5.25 -22.74 -11.28
C GLU A 83 -5.97 -22.05 -10.11
N LYS A 84 -6.62 -22.83 -9.23
CA LYS A 84 -7.27 -22.28 -8.03
C LYS A 84 -6.26 -21.57 -7.13
N GLN A 85 -5.09 -22.16 -6.93
CA GLN A 85 -4.02 -21.55 -6.11
C GLN A 85 -3.48 -20.27 -6.76
N ARG A 86 -3.33 -20.24 -8.09
CA ARG A 86 -2.93 -19.03 -8.81
C ARG A 86 -3.95 -17.91 -8.66
N LYS A 87 -5.25 -18.22 -8.80
CA LYS A 87 -6.33 -17.24 -8.60
C LYS A 87 -6.32 -16.67 -7.18
N LEU A 88 -6.22 -17.53 -6.16
CA LEU A 88 -6.13 -17.10 -4.76
C LEU A 88 -4.92 -16.20 -4.50
N LYS A 89 -3.74 -16.58 -5.02
CA LYS A 89 -2.53 -15.75 -4.88
C LYS A 89 -2.67 -14.40 -5.58
N ALA A 90 -3.27 -14.37 -6.77
CA ALA A 90 -3.48 -13.12 -7.50
C ALA A 90 -4.48 -12.19 -6.77
N GLU A 91 -5.58 -12.75 -6.27
CA GLU A 91 -6.57 -11.99 -5.50
C GLU A 91 -5.96 -11.43 -4.21
N GLN A 92 -5.16 -12.23 -3.50
CA GLN A 92 -4.48 -11.79 -2.30
C GLN A 92 -3.44 -10.68 -2.57
N ALA A 93 -2.67 -10.78 -3.66
CA ALA A 93 -1.74 -9.73 -4.05
C ALA A 93 -2.45 -8.40 -4.37
N ILE A 94 -3.61 -8.45 -5.03
CA ILE A 94 -4.42 -7.24 -5.29
C ILE A 94 -4.92 -6.62 -3.99
N LEU A 95 -5.36 -7.44 -3.03
CA LEU A 95 -5.80 -6.94 -1.73
C LEU A 95 -4.66 -6.30 -0.93
N GLU A 96 -3.49 -6.94 -0.91
CA GLU A 96 -2.29 -6.43 -0.24
C GLU A 96 -1.83 -5.10 -0.86
N GLU A 97 -1.83 -4.99 -2.19
CA GLU A 97 -1.49 -3.74 -2.89
C GLU A 97 -2.48 -2.62 -2.54
N LYS A 98 -3.78 -2.92 -2.52
CA LYS A 98 -4.81 -1.94 -2.15
C LYS A 98 -4.62 -1.45 -0.71
N GLN A 99 -4.40 -2.36 0.23
CA GLN A 99 -4.16 -2.02 1.64
C GLN A 99 -2.90 -1.18 1.82
N ALA A 100 -1.81 -1.53 1.12
CA ALA A 100 -0.56 -0.76 1.16
C ALA A 100 -0.75 0.67 0.62
N LYS A 101 -1.55 0.83 -0.44
CA LYS A 101 -1.88 2.15 -0.99
C LYS A 101 -2.72 2.98 -0.03
N GLU A 102 -3.79 2.41 0.54
CA GLU A 102 -4.66 3.09 1.51
C GLU A 102 -3.87 3.53 2.76
N GLU A 103 -2.98 2.68 3.26
CA GLU A 103 -2.12 3.02 4.40
C GLU A 103 -1.16 4.17 4.08
N LYS A 104 -0.55 4.15 2.89
CA LYS A 104 0.35 5.21 2.44
C LYS A 104 -0.38 6.55 2.33
N GLU A 105 -1.57 6.57 1.73
CA GLU A 105 -2.41 7.76 1.62
C GLU A 105 -2.81 8.30 2.99
N ARG A 106 -3.13 7.41 3.94
CA ARG A 106 -3.43 7.80 5.33
C ARG A 106 -2.24 8.48 6.01
N ILE A 107 -1.05 7.89 5.91
CA ILE A 107 0.18 8.45 6.49
C ILE A 107 0.50 9.81 5.86
N GLU A 108 0.40 9.93 4.54
CA GLU A 108 0.65 11.19 3.83
C GLU A 108 -0.35 12.28 4.25
N SER A 109 -1.65 11.95 4.34
CA SER A 109 -2.66 12.89 4.82
C SER A 109 -2.43 13.35 6.25
N GLU A 110 -2.02 12.45 7.15
CA GLU A 110 -1.74 12.81 8.54
C GLU A 110 -0.50 13.71 8.66
N ARG A 111 0.54 13.42 7.87
CA ARG A 111 1.73 14.29 7.78
C ARG A 111 1.37 15.67 7.26
N ALA A 112 0.55 15.76 6.21
CA ALA A 112 0.11 17.04 5.66
C ALA A 112 -0.65 17.87 6.70
N ARG A 113 -1.57 17.25 7.46
CA ARG A 113 -2.30 17.93 8.54
C ARG A 113 -1.39 18.47 9.64
N LYS A 114 -0.40 17.69 10.07
CA LYS A 114 0.58 18.13 11.09
C LYS A 114 1.45 19.29 10.60
N ILE A 115 1.84 19.29 9.32
CA ILE A 115 2.57 20.40 8.71
C ILE A 115 1.70 21.65 8.70
N GLU A 116 0.47 21.55 8.20
CA GLU A 116 -0.47 22.67 8.15
C GLU A 116 -0.76 23.25 9.54
N GLU A 117 -0.95 22.39 10.55
CA GLU A 117 -1.15 22.82 11.93
C GLU A 117 0.09 23.53 12.49
N SER A 118 1.29 23.01 12.21
CA SER A 118 2.55 23.65 12.60
C SER A 118 2.77 25.00 11.92
N GLU A 119 2.42 25.13 10.65
CA GLU A 119 2.49 26.40 9.92
C GLU A 119 1.51 27.43 10.50
N LYS A 120 0.26 27.04 10.75
CA LYS A 120 -0.73 27.90 11.42
C LYS A 120 -0.27 28.34 12.81
N GLU A 121 0.40 27.47 13.55
CA GLU A 121 0.96 27.83 14.86
C GLU A 121 2.12 28.82 14.73
N LYS A 122 2.98 28.68 13.71
CA LYS A 122 4.05 29.65 13.42
C LYS A 122 3.48 31.02 13.03
N ASP A 123 2.50 31.06 12.14
CA ASP A 123 1.85 32.30 11.72
C ASP A 123 1.20 33.00 12.91
N PHE A 124 0.53 32.23 13.77
CA PHE A 124 -0.05 32.75 15.00
C PHE A 124 1.02 33.33 15.95
N LYS A 125 2.15 32.64 16.14
CA LYS A 125 3.26 33.17 16.95
C LYS A 125 3.82 34.46 16.36
N GLN A 126 4.01 34.52 15.05
CA GLN A 126 4.50 35.70 14.37
C GLN A 126 3.55 36.88 14.55
N GLN A 127 2.23 36.65 14.45
CA GLN A 127 1.23 37.69 14.70
C GLN A 127 1.35 38.29 16.11
N ILE A 128 1.59 37.46 17.14
CA ILE A 128 1.80 37.96 18.51
C ILE A 128 3.07 38.81 18.60
N VAL A 129 4.19 38.34 18.02
CA VAL A 129 5.47 39.08 17.99
C VAL A 129 5.30 40.44 17.29
N ASP A 130 4.66 40.47 16.12
CA ASP A 130 4.45 41.72 15.37
C ASP A 130 3.61 42.73 16.16
N MET A 131 2.60 42.25 16.91
CA MET A 131 1.79 43.10 17.76
C MET A 131 2.61 43.65 18.95
N GLU A 132 3.53 42.86 19.52
CA GLU A 132 4.42 43.29 20.61
C GLU A 132 5.41 44.34 20.11
N GLU A 133 6.07 44.08 18.99
CA GLU A 133 7.00 45.03 18.35
C GLU A 133 6.31 46.35 18.01
N TYR A 134 5.07 46.30 17.52
CA TYR A 134 4.29 47.48 17.23
C TYR A 134 3.96 48.29 18.49
N ALA A 135 3.53 47.63 19.58
CA ALA A 135 3.30 48.27 20.86
C ALA A 135 4.58 48.94 21.41
N ASP A 136 5.69 48.22 21.40
CA ASP A 136 6.99 48.70 21.88
C ASP A 136 7.49 49.91 21.08
N LYS A 137 7.34 49.86 19.75
CA LYS A 137 7.71 50.98 18.87
C LYS A 137 6.93 52.24 19.24
N MET A 138 5.61 52.13 19.44
CA MET A 138 4.77 53.27 19.83
C MET A 138 5.25 53.90 21.15
N VAL A 139 5.51 53.06 22.15
CA VAL A 139 6.00 53.52 23.47
C VAL A 139 7.36 54.18 23.35
N ARG A 140 8.29 53.56 22.62
CA ARG A 140 9.66 54.06 22.46
C ARG A 140 9.70 55.41 21.74
N GLU A 141 8.91 55.58 20.69
CA GLU A 141 8.80 56.85 19.95
C GLU A 141 8.29 57.96 20.88
N TYR A 142 7.22 57.69 21.64
CA TYR A 142 6.68 58.64 22.60
C TYR A 142 7.66 58.99 23.74
N GLU A 143 8.29 57.99 24.35
CA GLU A 143 9.25 58.20 25.43
C GLU A 143 10.50 58.95 24.96
N SER A 144 10.93 58.76 23.71
CA SER A 144 12.05 59.51 23.14
C SER A 144 11.72 61.00 23.02
N GLU A 145 10.51 61.33 22.57
CA GLU A 145 10.08 62.70 22.38
C GLU A 145 9.81 63.42 23.71
N THR A 146 9.19 62.74 24.68
CA THR A 146 8.99 63.31 26.02
C THR A 146 10.32 63.56 26.75
N LYS A 147 11.33 62.70 26.57
CA LYS A 147 12.70 62.94 27.09
C LYS A 147 13.37 64.18 26.49
N LYS A 148 13.01 64.58 25.27
CA LYS A 148 13.46 65.83 24.64
C LYS A 148 12.65 67.06 25.10
N GLY A 149 11.70 66.88 26.04
CA GLY A 149 10.82 67.93 26.54
C GLY A 149 9.59 68.18 25.65
N ASN A 150 9.33 67.34 24.65
CA ASN A 150 8.19 67.49 23.75
C ASN A 150 6.95 66.78 24.31
N PHE A 151 6.16 67.50 25.11
CA PHE A 151 4.91 66.99 25.70
C PHE A 151 3.66 67.24 24.84
N LYS A 152 3.82 67.76 23.62
CA LYS A 152 2.67 68.04 22.72
C LYS A 152 2.07 66.79 22.07
N LEU A 153 2.76 65.65 22.16
CA LEU A 153 2.28 64.38 21.63
C LEU A 153 1.31 63.70 22.59
N ASP A 154 0.26 63.09 22.06
CA ASP A 154 -0.66 62.27 22.84
C ASP A 154 0.01 60.95 23.28
N PRO A 155 -0.14 60.52 24.54
CA PRO A 155 0.43 59.27 25.01
C PRO A 155 -0.17 58.06 24.26
N PRO A 156 0.65 57.12 23.76
CA PRO A 156 0.16 55.96 23.03
C PRO A 156 -0.41 54.86 23.94
N TYR A 157 -0.31 55.01 25.26
CA TYR A 157 -0.57 53.95 26.22
C TYR A 157 -1.99 53.33 26.10
N GLU A 158 -3.01 54.12 25.80
CA GLU A 158 -4.37 53.58 25.56
C GLU A 158 -4.43 52.69 24.31
N LYS A 159 -3.73 53.07 23.24
CA LYS A 159 -3.64 52.27 22.01
C LYS A 159 -2.85 50.98 22.26
N VAL A 160 -1.78 51.07 23.05
CA VAL A 160 -0.96 49.92 23.47
C VAL A 160 -1.78 48.93 24.30
N ILE A 161 -2.61 49.40 25.25
CA ILE A 161 -3.52 48.53 26.01
C ILE A 161 -4.50 47.80 25.08
N ARG A 162 -5.05 48.49 24.06
CA ARG A 162 -5.94 47.83 23.07
C ARG A 162 -5.22 46.73 22.29
N ILE A 163 -3.97 46.95 21.91
CA ILE A 163 -3.13 45.94 21.25
C ILE A 163 -2.99 44.70 22.16
N TYR A 164 -2.63 44.89 23.43
CA TYR A 164 -2.52 43.78 24.39
C TYR A 164 -3.86 43.10 24.70
N LEU A 165 -4.98 43.84 24.73
CA LEU A 165 -6.32 43.22 24.86
C LEU A 165 -6.66 42.34 23.66
N ASN A 166 -6.29 42.75 22.45
CA ASN A 166 -6.46 41.94 21.24
C ASN A 166 -5.57 40.68 21.30
N MET A 167 -4.29 40.81 21.69
CA MET A 167 -3.42 39.64 21.91
C MET A 167 -4.03 38.68 22.92
N ARG A 168 -4.58 39.20 24.02
CA ARG A 168 -5.22 38.37 25.05
C ARG A 168 -6.38 37.57 24.48
N SER A 169 -7.21 38.17 23.62
CA SER A 169 -8.31 37.46 22.95
C SER A 169 -7.79 36.30 22.11
N LEU A 170 -6.78 36.57 21.26
CA LEU A 170 -6.15 35.57 20.41
C LEU A 170 -5.53 34.42 21.22
N LEU A 171 -4.81 34.74 22.29
CA LEU A 171 -4.21 33.74 23.18
C LEU A 171 -5.26 32.94 23.97
N THR A 172 -6.40 33.56 24.29
CA THR A 172 -7.54 32.88 24.94
C THR A 172 -8.15 31.85 24.00
N GLU A 173 -8.33 32.19 22.72
CA GLU A 173 -8.82 31.25 21.71
C GLU A 173 -7.90 30.03 21.53
N LYS A 174 -6.58 30.22 21.72
CA LYS A 174 -5.59 29.13 21.71
C LYS A 174 -5.41 28.42 23.05
N GLY A 175 -5.98 28.93 24.14
CA GLY A 175 -5.82 28.38 25.49
C GLY A 175 -4.41 28.55 26.09
N TRP A 176 -3.62 29.50 25.61
CA TRP A 176 -2.22 29.71 26.04
C TRP A 176 -2.14 30.51 27.34
N LYS A 177 -2.45 29.84 28.46
CA LYS A 177 -2.62 30.47 29.78
C LYS A 177 -1.41 31.26 30.27
N ALA A 178 -0.20 30.73 30.13
CA ALA A 178 1.01 31.42 30.59
C ALA A 178 1.23 32.76 29.87
N GLN A 179 1.00 32.78 28.55
CA GLN A 179 1.12 33.98 27.72
C GLN A 179 0.00 34.98 28.04
N ILE A 180 -1.21 34.50 28.36
CA ILE A 180 -2.31 35.36 28.82
C ILE A 180 -1.94 36.08 30.12
N ASP A 181 -1.31 35.39 31.06
CA ASP A 181 -0.89 35.97 32.33
C ASP A 181 0.15 37.09 32.12
N ASN A 182 1.16 36.84 31.28
CA ASN A 182 2.15 37.84 30.89
C ASN A 182 1.50 39.08 30.24
N VAL A 183 0.56 38.87 29.30
CA VAL A 183 -0.17 39.98 28.66
C VAL A 183 -1.02 40.76 29.66
N ASN A 184 -1.64 40.10 30.64
CA ASN A 184 -2.37 40.78 31.70
C ASN A 184 -1.46 41.65 32.58
N GLU A 185 -0.23 41.22 32.84
CA GLU A 185 0.77 42.03 33.54
C GLU A 185 1.18 43.25 32.73
N GLN A 186 1.38 43.12 31.41
CA GLN A 186 1.65 44.24 30.52
C GLN A 186 0.50 45.25 30.49
N ILE A 187 -0.75 44.77 30.43
CA ILE A 187 -1.94 45.65 30.50
C ILE A 187 -1.93 46.46 31.81
N LYS A 188 -1.70 45.80 32.96
CA LYS A 188 -1.60 46.48 34.25
C LYS A 188 -0.49 47.53 34.27
N PHE A 189 0.70 47.17 33.76
CA PHE A 189 1.84 48.08 33.67
C PHE A 189 1.52 49.35 32.87
N PHE A 190 0.84 49.22 31.73
CA PHE A 190 0.48 50.38 30.91
C PHE A 190 -0.68 51.20 31.49
N ILE A 191 -1.59 50.59 32.25
CA ILE A 191 -2.59 51.34 33.04
C ILE A 191 -1.88 52.24 34.06
N ASP A 192 -0.90 51.72 34.79
CA ASP A 192 -0.11 52.51 35.74
C ASP A 192 0.69 53.63 35.04
N LYS A 193 1.17 53.40 33.80
CA LYS A 193 1.84 54.44 33.01
C LYS A 193 0.92 55.58 32.63
N ILE A 194 -0.35 55.31 32.29
CA ILE A 194 -1.35 56.36 32.01
C ILE A 194 -1.51 57.28 33.22
N GLU A 195 -1.63 56.72 34.43
CA GLU A 195 -1.78 57.52 35.64
C GLU A 195 -0.55 58.39 35.94
N LYS A 196 0.65 57.84 35.76
CA LYS A 196 1.91 58.58 35.94
C LYS A 196 2.06 59.71 34.92
N ASP A 197 1.70 59.46 33.66
CA ASP A 197 1.76 60.46 32.59
C ASP A 197 0.78 61.61 32.82
N LYS A 198 -0.44 61.32 33.27
CA LYS A 198 -1.43 62.34 33.68
C LYS A 198 -0.88 63.28 34.75
N LYS A 199 -0.30 62.71 35.83
CA LYS A 199 0.32 63.49 36.92
C LYS A 199 1.48 64.36 36.43
N LEU A 200 2.31 63.84 35.53
CA LEU A 200 3.40 64.62 34.92
C LEU A 200 2.85 65.81 34.13
N ARG A 201 1.83 65.62 33.31
CA ARG A 201 1.23 66.70 32.51
C ARG A 201 0.59 67.78 33.37
N GLU A 202 -0.06 67.43 34.48
CA GLU A 202 -0.62 68.40 35.43
C GLU A 202 0.46 69.33 36.01
N ILE A 203 1.67 68.81 36.27
CA ILE A 203 2.79 69.60 36.80
C ILE A 203 3.38 70.54 35.73
N TYR A 204 3.46 70.09 34.47
CA TYR A 204 4.06 70.87 33.37
C TYR A 204 3.06 71.74 32.59
N SER A 205 1.76 71.67 32.93
CA SER A 205 0.69 72.51 32.33
C SER A 205 0.25 73.67 33.24
N ALA A 206 0.88 73.82 34.41
CA ALA A 206 0.70 74.92 35.36
C ALA A 206 1.83 75.96 35.21
#